data_AF-A0A838RXQ1-F1
#
_entry.id   AF-A0A838RXQ1-F1
#
_cell.length_a   1.000
_cell.length_b   1.000
_cell.length_c   1.000
_cell.angle_alpha   90.00
_cell.angle_beta   90.00
_cell.angle_gamma   90.00
#
_symmetry.space_group_name_H-M   'P 1'
#
loop_
_entity.id
_entity.type
_entity.pdbx_description
1 polymer ?
#
loop_
_entity_poly.entity_id
_entity_poly.type
_entity_poly.pdbx_seq_one_letter_code
_entity_poly.pdbx_strand_id
1 'polypeptide(L)' 'MARPVLIIEDDPDISESLKYNLEREGLLTVVATTGEQGLIEALNERNPPILIVLDLMLPGMSGT' A
#
# COMPACT_ATOMS: atom_id res chain seq x y z
N MET A 1 -2.39 -13.56 13.42
CA MET A 1 -2.01 -13.42 12.00
C MET A 1 -1.33 -12.08 11.82
N ALA A 2 -0.21 -12.04 11.13
CA ALA A 2 0.46 -10.77 10.81
C ALA A 2 -0.35 -10.06 9.72
N ARG A 3 -0.59 -8.76 9.92
CA ARG A 3 -1.37 -7.91 9.01
C ARG A 3 -0.43 -6.96 8.27
N PRO A 4 -0.67 -6.66 6.98
CA PRO A 4 0.28 -5.92 6.18
C PRO A 4 0.18 -4.40 6.38
N VAL A 5 1.23 -3.70 5.98
CA VAL A 5 1.17 -2.29 5.57
C VAL A 5 0.78 -2.27 4.08
N LEU A 6 -0.27 -1.52 3.75
CA LEU A 6 -0.66 -1.29 2.37
C LEU A 6 0.04 -0.03 1.84
N ILE A 7 0.73 -0.15 0.72
CA ILE A 7 1.39 0.96 0.03
C ILE A 7 0.60 1.19 -1.26
N ILE A 8 0.11 2.41 -1.48
CA ILE A 8 -0.64 2.81 -2.67
C ILE A 8 0.18 3.89 -3.37
N GLU A 9 0.90 3.50 -4.42
CA GLU A 9 1.95 4.27 -5.08
C GLU A 9 2.14 3.73 -6.52
N ASP A 10 2.08 4.60 -7.53
CA ASP A 10 2.20 4.20 -8.94
C ASP A 10 3.66 4.17 -9.42
N ASP A 11 4.57 4.86 -8.74
CA ASP A 11 6.00 4.81 -9.04
C ASP A 11 6.64 3.50 -8.50
N PRO A 12 7.18 2.63 -9.37
CA PRO A 12 7.78 1.36 -8.95
C PRO A 12 9.04 1.54 -8.10
N ASP A 13 9.84 2.58 -8.33
CA ASP A 13 11.08 2.83 -7.59
C ASP A 13 10.76 3.29 -6.16
N ILE A 14 9.74 4.14 -6.00
CA ILE A 14 9.28 4.61 -4.69
C ILE A 14 8.64 3.45 -3.91
N SER A 15 7.72 2.72 -4.53
CA SER A 15 7.03 1.61 -3.89
C SER A 15 7.97 0.47 -3.48
N GLU A 16 8.98 0.13 -4.31
CA GLU A 16 10.00 -0.86 -3.96
C GLU A 16 10.88 -0.41 -2.79
N SER A 17 11.28 0.87 -2.77
CA SER A 17 12.06 1.44 -1.66
C SER A 17 11.29 1.41 -0.33
N LEU A 18 10.01 1.81 -0.35
CA LEU A 18 9.13 1.74 0.83
C LEU A 18 8.95 0.30 1.31
N LYS A 19 8.64 -0.62 0.38
CA LYS A 19 8.51 -2.04 0.66
C LYS A 19 9.76 -2.60 1.32
N TYR A 20 10.93 -2.38 0.72
CA TYR A 20 12.21 -2.87 1.21
C TYR A 20 12.48 -2.39 2.64
N ASN A 21 12.27 -1.09 2.92
CA ASN A 21 12.50 -0.53 4.25
C ASN A 21 11.53 -1.11 5.30
N LEU A 22 10.25 -1.27 4.97
CA LEU A 22 9.26 -1.82 5.88
C LEU A 22 9.48 -3.32 6.15
N GLU A 23 9.81 -4.10 5.12
CA GLU A 23 10.11 -5.53 5.24
C GLU A 23 11.38 -5.78 6.06
N ARG A 24 12.38 -4.89 5.96
CA ARG A 24 13.58 -4.92 6.81
C ARG A 24 13.29 -4.73 8.29
N GLU A 25 12.24 -3.97 8.63
CA GLU A 25 11.74 -3.81 9.99
C GLU A 25 10.82 -4.97 10.42
N GLY A 26 10.69 -6.01 9.58
CA GLY A 26 9.88 -7.20 9.87
C GLY A 26 8.39 -7.04 9.63
N LEU A 27 7.98 -5.98 8.92
CA LEU A 27 6.58 -5.75 8.56
C LEU A 27 6.24 -6.52 7.27
N LEU A 28 5.02 -7.05 7.21
CA LEU A 28 4.46 -7.53 5.94
C LEU A 28 3.98 -6.34 5.13
N THR A 29 4.13 -6.39 3.81
CA THR A 29 3.69 -5.31 2.91
C THR A 29 2.81 -5.85 1.79
N VAL A 30 1.91 -5.00 1.30
CA VAL A 30 1.13 -5.18 0.08
C VAL A 30 1.25 -3.88 -0.71
N VAL A 31 1.49 -3.97 -2.01
CA VAL A 31 1.60 -2.81 -2.90
C VAL A 31 0.41 -2.81 -3.85
N ALA A 32 -0.22 -1.65 -3.98
CA ALA A 32 -1.24 -1.33 -4.97
C ALA A 32 -0.73 -0.17 -5.84
N THR A 33 -0.82 -0.29 -7.16
CA THR A 33 -0.29 0.72 -8.09
C THR A 33 -1.35 1.69 -8.61
N THR A 34 -2.60 1.54 -8.15
CA THR A 34 -3.70 2.46 -8.46
C THR A 34 -4.58 2.68 -7.23
N GLY A 35 -5.31 3.80 -7.20
CA GLY A 35 -6.26 4.10 -6.13
C GLY A 35 -7.36 3.03 -6.00
N GLU A 36 -7.84 2.46 -7.10
CA GLU A 36 -8.87 1.42 -7.08
C GLU A 36 -8.36 0.12 -6.46
N GLN A 37 -7.14 -0.31 -6.81
CA GLN A 37 -6.50 -1.47 -6.17
C GLN A 37 -6.29 -1.21 -4.68
N GLY A 38 -5.81 -0.01 -4.34
CA GLY A 38 -5.61 0.41 -2.96
C GLY A 38 -6.91 0.39 -2.16
N LEU A 39 -8.01 0.86 -2.73
CA LEU A 39 -9.33 0.84 -2.09
C LEU A 39 -9.83 -0.59 -1.83
N ILE A 40 -9.66 -1.49 -2.80
CA ILE A 40 -10.05 -2.90 -2.66
C ILE A 40 -9.28 -3.56 -1.51
N GLU A 41 -7.95 -3.34 -1.44
CA GLU A 41 -7.12 -3.92 -0.37
C GLU A 41 -7.38 -3.25 0.99
N ALA A 42 -7.64 -1.95 1.02
CA ALA A 42 -7.99 -1.22 2.25
C ALA A 42 -9.29 -1.74 2.89
N LEU A 43 -10.25 -2.15 2.07
CA LEU A 43 -11.56 -2.67 2.50
C LEU A 43 -11.58 -4.19 2.69
N ASN A 44 -10.43 -4.88 2.56
CA ASN A 44 -10.35 -6.33 2.68
C ASN A 44 -10.49 -6.79 4.15
N GLU A 45 -11.71 -7.14 4.56
CA GLU A 45 -12.01 -7.60 5.93
C GLU A 45 -11.27 -8.89 6.34
N ARG A 46 -10.85 -9.71 5.37
CA ARG A 46 -10.12 -10.96 5.66
C ARG A 46 -8.66 -10.72 6.00
N ASN A 47 -8.08 -9.66 5.46
CA ASN A 47 -6.69 -9.30 5.68
C ASN A 47 -6.52 -7.76 5.75
N PRO A 48 -7.13 -7.11 6.76
CA PRO A 48 -7.15 -5.66 6.82
C PRO A 48 -5.74 -5.12 7.10
N PRO A 49 -5.31 -4.06 6.41
CA PRO A 49 -4.02 -3.45 6.68
C PRO A 49 -3.98 -2.80 8.07
N ILE A 50 -2.79 -2.74 8.67
CA ILE A 50 -2.56 -2.03 9.94
C ILE A 50 -2.20 -0.56 9.73
N LEU A 51 -1.71 -0.23 8.54
CA LEU A 51 -1.27 1.08 8.11
C LEU A 51 -1.45 1.16 6.60
N ILE A 52 -1.83 2.33 6.12
CA ILE A 52 -1.88 2.66 4.69
C ILE A 52 -0.92 3.82 4.46
N VAL A 53 0.00 3.63 3.50
CA VAL A 53 0.84 4.68 2.92
C VAL A 53 0.25 4.99 1.56
N LEU A 54 -0.19 6.23 1.35
CA LEU A 54 -0.95 6.63 0.17
C LEU A 54 -0.27 7.82 -0.49
N ASP A 55 0.07 7.69 -1.76
CA ASP A 55 0.38 8.84 -2.61
C ASP A 55 -0.90 9.60 -2.97
N LEU A 56 -0.84 10.92 -2.85
CA LEU A 56 -1.94 11.82 -3.20
C LEU A 56 -1.89 12.23 -4.68
N MET A 57 -0.79 11.98 -5.38
CA MET A 57 -0.62 12.34 -6.79
C MET A 57 -0.94 11.20 -7.77
N LEU A 58 -1.64 10.17 -7.31
CA LEU A 58 -2.04 9.04 -8.14
C LEU A 58 -2.84 9.46 -9.39
N PRO A 59 -2.53 8.86 -10.56
CA PRO A 59 -3.32 9.08 -11.77
C PRO A 59 -4.71 8.44 -11.68
N GLY A 60 -5.71 9.09 -12.27
CA GLY A 60 -7.07 8.55 -12.43
C GLY A 60 -8.00 8.77 -11.25
N MET A 61 -7.61 8.35 -10.04
CA MET A 61 -8.39 8.51 -8.82
C MET A 61 -7.62 9.35 -7.80
N SER A 62 -8.24 10.42 -7.30
CA SER A 62 -7.69 11.20 -6.19
C SER A 62 -7.59 10.34 -4.93
N GLY A 63 -6.46 10.37 -4.24
CA GLY A 63 -6.25 9.68 -2.96
C GLY A 63 -6.96 10.34 -1.76
N THR A 64 -8.00 11.15 -1.99
CA THR A 64 -8.73 11.93 -0.97
C THR A 64 -10.17 11.47 -0.82
#